data_AF-A0A9W9NBK7-F1
#
_entry.id   AF-A0A9W9NBK7-F1
#
_cell.length_a   1.000
_cell.length_b   1.000
_cell.length_c   1.000
_cell.angle_alpha   90.00
_cell.angle_beta   90.00
_cell.angle_gamma   90.00
#
_symmetry.space_group_name_H-M   'P 1'
#
loop_
_entity.id
_entity.type
_entity.pdbx_description
1 polymer ?
#
loop_
_entity_poly.entity_id
_entity_poly.type
_entity_poly.pdbx_seq_one_letter_code
_entity_poly.pdbx_strand_id
1 'polypeptide(L)'
;MSSRETWSREEIAILLYFRSRCISYRSLYLLLLRRGFHRTLKAIERKTWVLVRQCPQLKSSTDQWNLGVVDCWIDRLVGSHEVVSGLVHLGAEDAEVIALTIERTGNAE
;
A
#
# COMPACT_ATOMS: atom_id res chain seq x y z
N MET A 1 -5.00 2.37 26.40
CA MET A 1 -5.97 3.19 25.65
C MET A 1 -5.56 3.16 24.19
N SER A 2 -6.22 2.37 23.35
CA SER A 2 -5.89 2.25 21.93
C SER A 2 -6.38 3.50 21.21
N SER A 3 -5.46 4.44 20.97
CA SER A 3 -5.68 5.54 20.03
C SER A 3 -6.27 4.95 18.76
N ARG A 4 -7.41 5.48 18.29
CA ARG A 4 -7.86 5.21 16.93
C ARG A 4 -6.68 5.59 16.04
N GLU A 5 -6.01 4.59 15.49
CA GLU A 5 -4.90 4.79 14.58
C GLU A 5 -5.46 5.52 13.35
N THR A 6 -5.36 6.85 13.36
CA THR A 6 -5.79 7.69 12.24
C THR A 6 -4.79 7.48 11.12
N TRP A 7 -5.25 6.89 10.03
CA TRP A 7 -4.45 6.74 8.81
C TRP A 7 -4.54 8.04 8.01
N SER A 8 -3.38 8.61 7.68
CA SER A 8 -3.33 9.77 6.78
C SER A 8 -3.75 9.37 5.36
N ARG A 9 -4.08 10.37 4.52
CA ARG A 9 -4.48 10.12 3.13
C ARG A 9 -3.31 9.56 2.32
N GLU A 10 -2.12 10.05 2.62
CA GLU A 10 -0.83 9.67 2.07
C GLU A 10 -0.51 8.20 2.36
N GLU A 11 -0.67 7.77 3.61
CA GLU A 11 -0.48 6.35 3.99
C GLU A 11 -1.44 5.42 3.25
N ILE A 12 -2.71 5.83 3.12
CA ILE A 12 -3.72 5.05 2.42
C ILE A 12 -3.40 4.96 0.93
N ALA A 13 -2.96 6.07 0.32
CA ALA A 13 -2.54 6.12 -1.08
C ALA A 13 -1.36 5.17 -1.34
N ILE A 14 -0.30 5.25 -0.53
CA ILE A 14 0.86 4.35 -0.61
C ILE A 14 0.42 2.89 -0.49
N LEU A 15 -0.37 2.59 0.54
CA LEU A 15 -0.84 1.23 0.82
C LEU A 15 -1.62 0.65 -0.37
N LEU A 16 -2.60 1.37 -0.91
CA LEU A 16 -3.42 0.86 -2.02
C LEU A 16 -2.64 0.79 -3.33
N TYR A 17 -1.81 1.80 -3.63
CA TYR A 17 -1.03 1.83 -4.86
C TYR A 17 -0.13 0.60 -4.99
N PHE A 18 0.68 0.35 -3.95
CA PHE A 18 1.63 -0.77 -3.98
C PHE A 18 0.93 -2.11 -3.78
N ARG A 19 -0.09 -2.19 -2.93
CA ARG A 19 -0.82 -3.45 -2.74
C ARG A 19 -1.52 -3.91 -4.01
N SER A 20 -2.09 -2.97 -4.78
CA SER A 20 -2.76 -3.25 -6.05
C SER A 20 -1.80 -3.78 -7.13
N ARG A 21 -0.52 -3.40 -7.03
CA ARG A 21 0.59 -3.86 -7.88
C ARG A 21 1.35 -5.04 -7.28
N CYS A 22 0.66 -5.85 -6.48
CA CYS A 22 1.15 -7.10 -5.89
C CYS A 22 2.36 -6.99 -4.96
N ILE A 23 2.67 -5.80 -4.44
CA ILE A 23 3.69 -5.66 -3.39
C ILE A 23 3.19 -6.33 -2.11
N SER A 24 4.07 -7.15 -1.51
CA SER A 24 3.76 -7.91 -0.29
C SER A 24 3.49 -6.98 0.90
N TYR A 25 2.72 -7.45 1.88
CA TYR A 25 2.49 -6.70 3.12
C TYR A 25 3.79 -6.43 3.89
N ARG A 26 4.78 -7.33 3.77
CA ARG A 26 6.10 -7.15 4.40
C ARG A 26 6.89 -6.02 3.76
N SER A 27 6.92 -5.98 2.43
CA SER A 27 7.55 -4.90 1.67
C SER A 27 6.84 -3.57 1.92
N LEU A 28 5.50 -3.57 1.97
CA LEU A 28 4.68 -2.40 2.32
C LEU A 28 4.98 -1.88 3.73
N TYR A 29 5.15 -2.77 4.70
CA TYR A 29 5.53 -2.40 6.06
C TYR A 29 6.88 -1.67 6.08
N LEU A 30 7.89 -2.21 5.40
CA LEU A 30 9.22 -1.59 5.35
C LEU A 30 9.17 -0.24 4.61
N LEU A 31 8.41 -0.15 3.52
CA LEU A 31 8.22 1.08 2.77
C LEU A 31 7.56 2.17 3.63
N LEU A 32 6.47 1.84 4.32
CA LEU A 32 5.78 2.76 5.22
C LEU A 32 6.70 3.22 6.35
N LEU A 33 7.43 2.29 6.97
CA LEU A 33 8.39 2.60 8.04
C LEU A 33 9.48 3.57 7.56
N ARG A 34 10.07 3.33 6.37
CA ARG A 34 11.08 4.22 5.77
C ARG A 34 10.55 5.62 5.51
N ARG A 35 9.26 5.75 5.20
CA ARG A 35 8.59 7.03 4.96
C ARG A 35 8.10 7.70 6.24
N GLY A 36 8.49 7.18 7.40
CA GLY A 36 8.15 7.73 8.72
C GLY A 36 6.80 7.24 9.28
N PHE A 37 6.10 6.34 8.58
CA PHE A 37 4.81 5.80 9.00
C PHE A 37 4.99 4.51 9.80
N HIS A 38 4.71 4.60 11.10
CA HIS A 38 4.88 3.51 12.04
C HIS A 38 3.60 2.68 12.13
N ARG A 39 3.48 1.65 11.28
CA ARG A 39 2.35 0.70 11.28
C ARG A 39 2.83 -0.71 11.54
N THR A 40 2.00 -1.50 12.23
CA THR A 40 2.26 -2.94 12.34
C THR A 40 1.76 -3.67 11.07
N LEU A 41 2.33 -4.83 10.76
CA LEU A 41 1.86 -5.68 9.65
C LEU A 41 0.35 -5.96 9.75
N LYS A 42 -0.12 -6.33 10.94
CA LYS A 42 -1.55 -6.57 11.21
C LYS A 42 -2.41 -5.34 10.94
N ALA A 43 -1.92 -4.14 11.27
CA ALA A 43 -2.65 -2.90 10.99
C ALA A 43 -2.75 -2.64 9.48
N ILE A 44 -1.69 -2.88 8.72
CA ILE A 44 -1.66 -2.75 7.25
C ILE A 44 -2.64 -3.73 6.59
N GLU A 45 -2.59 -5.00 6.98
CA GLU A 45 -3.50 -6.04 6.47
C GLU A 45 -4.96 -5.69 6.78
N ARG A 46 -5.25 -5.35 8.04
CA ARG A 46 -6.60 -4.97 8.48
C ARG A 46 -7.09 -3.73 7.72
N LYS A 47 -6.23 -2.73 7.54
CA LYS A 47 -6.61 -1.51 6.83
C LYS A 47 -6.94 -1.80 5.37
N THR A 48 -6.14 -2.64 4.71
CA THR A 48 -6.39 -3.08 3.34
C THR A 48 -7.75 -3.77 3.22
N TRP A 49 -8.05 -4.70 4.14
CA TRP A 49 -9.33 -5.40 4.16
C TRP A 49 -10.52 -4.44 4.35
N VAL A 50 -10.38 -3.48 5.28
CA VAL A 50 -11.42 -2.46 5.51
C VAL A 50 -11.66 -1.61 4.26
N LEU A 51 -10.60 -1.19 3.56
CA LEU A 51 -10.71 -0.38 2.34
C LEU A 51 -11.42 -1.13 1.22
N VAL A 52 -11.04 -2.39 0.97
CA VAL A 52 -11.71 -3.23 -0.04
C VAL A 52 -13.18 -3.46 0.32
N ARG A 53 -13.50 -3.67 1.61
CA ARG A 53 -14.88 -3.81 2.06
C ARG A 53 -15.71 -2.53 1.91
N GLN A 54 -15.10 -1.37 2.14
CA GLN A 54 -15.76 -0.07 2.00
C GLN A 54 -15.90 0.38 0.55
N CYS A 55 -14.99 -0.07 -0.32
CA CYS A 55 -14.94 0.28 -1.74
C CYS A 55 -14.75 -1.01 -2.55
N PRO A 56 -15.80 -1.83 -2.71
CA PRO A 56 -15.71 -3.11 -3.43
C PRO A 56 -15.25 -2.93 -4.89
N GLN A 57 -15.51 -1.76 -5.49
CA GLN A 57 -15.06 -1.43 -6.85
C GLN A 57 -13.53 -1.41 -7.04
N LEU A 58 -12.74 -1.36 -5.95
CA LEU A 58 -11.28 -1.47 -6.02
C LEU A 58 -10.83 -2.84 -6.52
N LYS A 59 -11.67 -3.87 -6.38
CA LYS A 59 -11.44 -5.20 -6.91
C LYS A 59 -12.51 -5.60 -7.93
N SER A 60 -12.09 -6.40 -8.91
CA SER A 60 -13.00 -7.06 -9.84
C SER A 60 -13.79 -8.17 -9.14
N SER A 61 -14.79 -8.72 -9.83
CA SER A 61 -15.51 -9.93 -9.41
C SER A 61 -14.61 -11.16 -9.26
N THR A 62 -13.40 -11.14 -9.85
CA THR A 62 -12.38 -12.21 -9.75
C THR A 62 -11.36 -11.97 -8.63
N ASP A 63 -11.63 -11.04 -7.70
CA ASP A 63 -10.75 -10.62 -6.60
C ASP A 63 -9.40 -10.00 -7.04
N GLN A 64 -9.28 -9.64 -8.33
CA GLN A 64 -8.12 -8.94 -8.89
C GLN A 64 -8.27 -7.43 -8.70
N TRP A 65 -7.17 -6.72 -8.48
CA TRP A 65 -7.22 -5.26 -8.35
C TRP A 65 -7.55 -4.60 -9.68
N ASN A 66 -8.53 -3.69 -9.66
CA ASN A 66 -8.83 -2.86 -10.82
C ASN A 66 -7.94 -1.60 -10.78
N LEU A 67 -6.76 -1.68 -11.41
CA LEU A 67 -5.74 -0.63 -11.33
C LEU A 67 -6.27 0.75 -11.74
N GLY A 68 -7.08 0.83 -12.81
CA GLY A 68 -7.66 2.10 -13.24
C GLY A 68 -8.58 2.72 -12.18
N VAL A 69 -9.40 1.90 -11.52
CA VAL A 69 -10.27 2.36 -10.42
C VAL A 69 -9.45 2.72 -9.18
N VAL A 70 -8.41 1.96 -8.86
CA VAL A 70 -7.50 2.27 -7.73
C VAL A 70 -6.81 3.61 -7.96
N ASP A 71 -6.21 3.83 -9.13
CA ASP A 71 -5.47 5.06 -9.43
C ASP A 71 -6.42 6.27 -9.41
N CYS A 72 -7.61 6.16 -10.02
CA CYS A 72 -8.65 7.20 -9.93
C CYS A 72 -9.10 7.48 -8.49
N TRP A 73 -9.19 6.45 -7.66
CA TRP A 73 -9.59 6.60 -6.26
C TRP A 73 -8.50 7.30 -5.45
N ILE A 74 -7.24 6.97 -5.69
CA ILE A 74 -6.08 7.59 -5.05
C ILE A 74 -5.97 9.07 -5.45
N ASP A 75 -6.10 9.37 -6.74
CA ASP A 75 -6.09 10.76 -7.24
C ASP A 75 -7.18 11.61 -6.55
N ARG A 76 -8.39 11.04 -6.37
CA ARG A 76 -9.48 11.71 -5.64
C ARG A 76 -9.21 11.85 -4.14
N LEU A 77 -8.56 10.86 -3.52
CA LEU A 77 -8.25 10.91 -2.09
C LEU A 77 -7.23 12.00 -1.78
N VAL A 78 -6.15 12.07 -2.56
CA VAL A 78 -5.02 12.98 -2.34
C VAL A 78 -5.28 14.35 -2.94
N GLY A 79 -6.06 14.44 -4.03
CA GLY A 79 -6.49 15.69 -4.65
C GLY A 79 -5.43 16.38 -5.53
N SER A 80 -4.22 15.83 -5.62
CA SER A 80 -3.15 16.33 -6.50
C SER A 80 -2.33 15.17 -7.07
N HIS A 81 -2.26 15.11 -8.40
CA HIS A 81 -1.50 14.09 -9.11
C HIS A 81 0.01 14.18 -8.87
N GLU A 82 0.55 15.38 -8.63
CA GLU A 82 1.97 15.56 -8.28
C GLU A 82 2.29 14.96 -6.91
N VAL A 83 1.39 15.13 -5.94
CA VAL A 83 1.53 14.53 -4.61
C VAL A 83 1.44 13.02 -4.71
N VAL A 84 0.51 12.48 -5.51
CA VAL A 84 0.44 11.04 -5.79
C VAL A 84 1.75 10.56 -6.41
N SER A 85 2.27 11.24 -7.43
CA SER A 85 3.54 10.89 -8.07
C SER A 85 4.70 10.79 -7.08
N GLY A 86 4.85 11.77 -6.19
CA GLY A 86 5.86 11.73 -5.12
C GLY A 86 5.63 10.59 -4.12
N LEU A 87 4.38 10.31 -3.77
CA LEU A 87 4.01 9.21 -2.87
C LEU A 87 4.13 7.82 -3.51
N VAL A 88 4.07 7.69 -4.83
CA VAL A 88 4.16 6.38 -5.50
C VAL A 88 5.50 6.14 -6.16
N HIS A 89 6.37 7.16 -6.16
CA HIS A 89 7.75 7.03 -6.60
C HIS A 89 8.48 5.99 -5.76
N LEU A 90 9.07 4.99 -6.42
CA LEU A 90 10.00 4.04 -5.83
C LEU A 90 11.41 4.47 -6.19
N GLY A 91 12.16 4.97 -5.20
CA GLY A 91 13.59 5.21 -5.35
C GLY A 91 14.38 3.90 -5.40
N ALA A 92 15.64 3.97 -5.82
CA ALA A 92 16.54 2.81 -5.84
C ALA A 92 16.66 2.13 -4.46
N GLU A 93 16.67 2.91 -3.39
CA GLU A 93 16.73 2.40 -2.01
C GLU A 93 15.43 1.69 -1.58
N ASP A 94 14.28 2.14 -2.08
CA ASP A 94 13.00 1.46 -1.82
C ASP A 94 12.95 0.13 -2.59
N ALA A 95 13.50 0.10 -3.81
CA ALA A 95 13.61 -1.11 -4.62
C ALA A 95 14.51 -2.17 -3.98
N GLU A 96 15.63 -1.77 -3.37
CA GLU A 96 16.51 -2.68 -2.62
C GLU A 96 15.75 -3.35 -1.45
N VAL A 97 14.99 -2.56 -0.69
CA VAL A 97 14.19 -3.05 0.44
C VAL A 97 13.10 -4.02 -0.02
N ILE A 98 12.46 -3.73 -1.16
CA ILE A 98 11.47 -4.64 -1.76
C ILE A 98 12.13 -5.92 -2.26
N ALA A 99 13.26 -5.82 -2.99
CA ALA A 99 13.99 -6.95 -3.56
C ALA A 99 14.49 -7.93 -2.48
N LEU A 100 15.08 -7.41 -1.40
CA LEU A 100 15.54 -8.21 -0.26
C LEU A 100 14.39 -8.98 0.43
N THR A 101 13.14 -8.53 0.26
CA THR A 101 11.98 -9.21 0.80
C THR A 101 11.52 -10.37 -0.07
N ILE A 102 11.71 -10.28 -1.39
CA ILE A 102 11.36 -11.33 -2.38
C ILE A 102 12.33 -12.51 -2.29
N GLU A 103 13.64 -12.24 -2.14
CA GLU A 103 14.68 -13.27 -2.09
C GLU A 103 14.57 -14.19 -0.87
N ARG A 104 14.06 -13.69 0.27
CA ARG A 104 13.90 -14.49 1.49
C ARG A 104 12.69 -15.43 1.45
N THR A 105 11.76 -15.22 0.52
CA THR A 105 10.62 -16.13 0.29
C THR A 105 10.91 -17.22 -0.74
N GLY A 106 12.00 -17.11 -1.51
CA GLY A 106 12.42 -18.10 -2.51
C GLY A 106 13.41 -19.17 -2.01
N ASN A 107 13.93 -19.04 -0.79
CA ASN A 107 14.92 -19.97 -0.22
C ASN A 107 14.31 -20.94 0.82
N ALA A 108 13.03 -21.28 0.66
CA ALA A 108 12.37 -22.33 1.42
C ALA A 108 11.80 -23.36 0.44
N GLU A 109 12.68 -23.97 -0.34
CA GLU A 109 12.45 -25.24 -1.03
C GLU A 109 13.53 -26.24 -0.62
#